data_AF-A0A2N2SCY0-F1
#
_entry.id   AF-A0A2N2SCY0-F1
#
_cell.length_a   1.000
_cell.length_b   1.000
_cell.length_c   1.000
_cell.angle_alpha   90.00
_cell.angle_beta   90.00
_cell.angle_gamma   90.00
#
_symmetry.space_group_name_H-M   'P 1'
#
loop_
_entity.id
_entity.type
_entity.pdbx_description
1 polymer ?
#
loop_
_entity_poly.entity_id
_entity_poly.type
_entity_poly.pdbx_seq_one_letter_code
_entity_poly.pdbx_strand_id
1 'polypeptide(L)'
;DEDGLFAKRCNMSMVSLEKVEAAEAGMGKVHHLAQPDEVTLKGLIENHAKYTASVRANAMLADWTNYRSKFVKVMPNEYKRALIELAEDKALVAA
;
A
#
# COMPACT_ATOMS: atom_id res chain seq x y z
N ASP A 1 -0.74 -12.01 -1.50
CA ASP A 1 -1.05 -13.14 -0.62
C ASP A 1 -2.18 -13.94 -1.25
N GLU A 2 -1.83 -14.94 -2.06
CA GLU A 2 -2.83 -15.76 -2.77
C GLU A 2 -3.41 -16.86 -1.87
N ASP A 3 -2.63 -17.31 -0.88
CA ASP A 3 -2.99 -18.39 0.05
C ASP A 3 -3.38 -17.87 1.45
N GLY A 4 -3.22 -16.57 1.73
CA GLY A 4 -3.56 -15.96 3.02
C GLY A 4 -2.54 -16.27 4.12
N LEU A 5 -1.37 -16.81 3.76
CA LEU A 5 -0.37 -17.30 4.72
C LEU A 5 0.79 -16.32 4.93
N PHE A 6 0.76 -15.13 4.32
CA PHE A 6 1.86 -14.16 4.42
C PHE A 6 2.18 -13.79 5.87
N ALA A 7 1.16 -13.60 6.71
CA ALA A 7 1.35 -13.25 8.12
C ALA A 7 2.15 -14.32 8.91
N LYS A 8 2.07 -15.59 8.52
CA LYS A 8 2.85 -16.68 9.15
C LYS A 8 4.30 -16.71 8.68
N ARG A 9 4.58 -16.15 7.49
CA ARG A 9 5.91 -16.12 6.86
C ARG A 9 6.67 -14.82 7.14
N CYS A 10 5.96 -13.78 7.59
CA CYS A 10 6.52 -12.46 7.85
C CYS A 10 7.12 -12.36 9.27
N ASN A 11 8.29 -11.73 9.39
CA ASN A 11 8.84 -11.36 10.69
C ASN A 11 8.10 -10.13 11.23
N MET A 12 7.28 -10.33 12.27
CA MET A 12 6.41 -9.30 12.86
C MET A 12 7.10 -8.42 13.93
N SER A 13 8.42 -8.54 14.14
CA SER A 13 9.11 -7.80 15.21
C SER A 13 9.05 -6.28 15.07
N MET A 14 9.09 -5.76 13.84
CA MET A 14 9.21 -4.31 13.57
C MET A 14 8.19 -3.79 12.56
N VAL A 15 7.26 -4.63 12.10
CA VAL A 15 6.31 -4.31 11.05
C VAL A 15 4.90 -4.68 11.44
N SER A 16 3.95 -3.92 10.91
CA SER A 16 2.53 -4.22 10.92
C SER A 16 2.05 -4.53 9.50
N LEU A 17 1.02 -5.36 9.40
CA LEU A 17 0.41 -5.75 8.13
C LEU A 17 -0.94 -5.07 8.00
N GLU A 18 -1.16 -4.41 6.87
CA GLU A 18 -2.39 -3.70 6.54
C GLU A 18 -2.93 -4.19 5.20
N LYS A 19 -4.22 -4.01 4.95
CA LYS A 19 -4.81 -4.23 3.63
C LYS A 19 -4.64 -2.98 2.78
N VAL A 20 -4.43 -3.19 1.48
CA VAL A 20 -4.51 -2.08 0.51
C VAL A 20 -5.98 -1.76 0.28
N GLU A 21 -6.43 -0.62 0.76
CA GLU A 21 -7.81 -0.15 0.59
C GLU A 21 -8.03 0.49 -0.79
N ALA A 22 -9.30 0.66 -1.15
CA ALA A 22 -9.66 1.40 -2.35
C ALA A 22 -9.26 2.88 -2.18
N ALA A 23 -8.89 3.56 -3.26
CA ALA A 23 -8.41 4.94 -3.25
C ALA A 23 -9.41 5.91 -2.61
N GLU A 24 -10.71 5.67 -2.81
CA GLU A 24 -11.81 6.44 -2.23
C GLU A 24 -11.91 6.25 -0.71
N ALA A 25 -11.66 5.03 -0.22
CA ALA A 25 -11.71 4.69 1.21
C ALA A 25 -10.46 5.17 1.98
N GLY A 26 -9.36 5.38 1.27
CA GLY A 26 -8.12 5.93 1.84
C GLY A 26 -8.14 7.44 2.05
N MET A 27 -9.16 8.16 1.58
CA MET A 27 -9.19 9.62 1.63
C MET A 27 -9.23 10.12 3.08
N GLY A 28 -8.31 11.01 3.44
CA GLY A 28 -8.18 11.55 4.81
C GLY A 28 -7.32 10.72 5.77
N LYS A 29 -6.73 9.61 5.33
CA LYS A 29 -5.72 8.87 6.12
C LYS A 29 -4.31 9.42 5.89
N VAL A 30 -3.43 9.22 6.87
CA VAL A 30 -2.00 9.53 6.73
C VAL A 30 -1.38 8.54 5.74
N HIS A 31 -0.89 9.08 4.61
CA HIS A 31 -0.21 8.32 3.57
C HIS A 31 1.24 8.76 3.43
N HIS A 32 2.11 7.80 3.16
CA HIS A 32 3.55 8.02 3.01
C HIS A 32 3.91 9.00 1.88
N LEU A 33 3.13 9.04 0.80
CA LEU A 33 3.31 9.93 -0.36
C LEU A 33 2.16 10.93 -0.55
N ALA A 34 1.40 11.22 0.51
CA ALA A 34 0.19 12.05 0.44
C ALA A 34 -0.84 11.58 -0.62
N GLN A 35 -0.77 10.30 -1.02
CA GLN A 35 -1.68 9.68 -1.98
C GLN A 35 -2.05 8.27 -1.50
N PRO A 36 -3.24 7.76 -1.85
CA PRO A 36 -3.66 6.42 -1.45
C PRO A 36 -2.68 5.34 -1.93
N ASP A 37 -2.43 4.35 -1.08
CA ASP A 37 -1.48 3.25 -1.38
C ASP A 37 -1.86 2.50 -2.67
N GLU A 38 -3.15 2.37 -2.99
CA GLU A 38 -3.63 1.74 -4.23
C GLU A 38 -3.06 2.44 -5.48
N VAL A 39 -3.02 3.77 -5.49
CA VAL A 39 -2.54 4.55 -6.63
C VAL A 39 -1.06 4.29 -6.88
N THR A 40 -0.25 4.34 -5.82
CA THR A 40 1.17 4.02 -5.88
C THR A 40 1.40 2.60 -6.37
N LEU A 41 0.70 1.64 -5.77
CA LEU A 41 0.86 0.22 -6.07
C LEU A 41 0.49 -0.09 -7.54
N LYS A 42 -0.66 0.40 -8.00
CA LYS A 42 -1.12 0.19 -9.36
C LYS A 42 -0.14 0.79 -10.37
N GLY A 43 0.33 2.02 -10.14
CA GLY A 43 1.31 2.67 -11.03
C GLY A 43 2.64 1.90 -11.10
N LEU A 44 3.12 1.32 -10.00
CA LEU A 44 4.32 0.48 -10.01
C LEU A 44 4.11 -0.81 -10.83
N ILE A 45 2.93 -1.42 -10.75
CA ILE A 45 2.60 -2.64 -11.52
C ILE A 45 2.43 -2.31 -13.01
N GLU A 46 1.82 -1.18 -13.35
CA GLU A 46 1.71 -0.68 -14.72
C GLU A 46 3.10 -0.45 -15.35
N ASN A 47 3.99 0.20 -14.61
CA ASN A 47 5.39 0.37 -15.04
C ASN A 47 6.10 -0.97 -15.22
N HIS A 48 5.92 -1.90 -14.28
CA HIS A 48 6.50 -3.23 -14.40
C HIS A 48 5.98 -3.96 -15.64
N ALA A 49 4.67 -3.94 -15.90
CA ALA A 49 4.06 -4.52 -17.09
C ALA A 49 4.63 -3.90 -18.38
N LYS A 50 4.74 -2.57 -18.43
CA LYS A 50 5.28 -1.82 -19.55
C LYS A 50 6.75 -2.17 -19.85
N TYR A 51 7.59 -2.25 -18.82
CA TYR A 51 9.03 -2.45 -19.01
C TYR A 51 9.44 -3.92 -19.17
N THR A 52 8.60 -4.87 -18.77
CA THR A 52 8.97 -6.30 -18.77
C THR A 52 8.05 -7.18 -19.62
N ALA A 53 6.96 -6.64 -20.15
CA ALA A 53 5.90 -7.41 -20.80
C ALA A 53 5.35 -8.56 -19.93
N SER A 54 5.36 -8.37 -18.60
CA SER A 54 4.94 -9.39 -17.63
C SER A 54 3.47 -9.78 -17.82
N VAL A 55 3.24 -11.02 -18.25
CA VAL A 55 1.90 -11.61 -18.40
C VAL A 55 1.14 -11.58 -17.07
N ARG A 56 1.85 -11.85 -15.96
CA ARG A 56 1.26 -11.80 -14.61
C ARG A 56 0.80 -10.39 -14.26
N ALA A 57 1.64 -9.38 -14.51
CA ALA A 57 1.28 -7.99 -14.23
C ALA A 57 0.07 -7.54 -15.07
N ASN A 58 0.04 -7.90 -16.36
CA ASN A 58 -1.10 -7.62 -17.22
C ASN A 58 -2.39 -8.30 -16.73
N ALA A 59 -2.33 -9.56 -16.28
CA ALA A 59 -3.48 -10.26 -15.70
C ALA A 59 -3.97 -9.59 -14.41
N MET A 60 -3.05 -9.13 -13.55
CA MET A 60 -3.40 -8.42 -12.32
C MET A 60 -4.07 -7.07 -12.61
N LEU A 61 -3.61 -6.34 -13.63
CA LEU A 61 -4.21 -5.07 -14.04
C LEU A 61 -5.59 -5.26 -14.68
N ALA A 62 -5.80 -6.36 -15.41
CA ALA A 62 -7.08 -6.69 -16.02
C ALA A 62 -8.19 -6.99 -14.98
N ASP A 63 -7.83 -7.58 -13.84
CA ASP A 63 -8.77 -7.88 -12.73
C ASP A 63 -8.35 -7.20 -11.42
N TRP A 64 -8.09 -5.90 -11.50
CA TRP A 64 -7.47 -5.15 -10.41
C TRP A 64 -8.26 -5.19 -9.11
N THR A 65 -9.59 -5.04 -9.16
CA THR A 65 -10.46 -5.03 -7.97
C THR A 65 -10.28 -6.27 -7.11
N ASN A 66 -10.19 -7.45 -7.74
CA ASN A 66 -10.00 -8.71 -7.04
C ASN A 66 -8.55 -8.87 -6.58
N TYR A 67 -7.57 -8.56 -7.43
CA TYR A 67 -6.17 -8.69 -7.07
C TYR A 67 -5.71 -7.73 -5.97
N ARG A 68 -6.24 -6.51 -5.91
CA ARG A 68 -5.96 -5.53 -4.84
C ARG A 68 -6.18 -6.14 -3.47
N SER A 69 -7.28 -6.87 -3.28
CA SER A 69 -7.62 -7.49 -1.99
C SER A 69 -6.60 -8.52 -1.50
N LYS A 70 -5.79 -9.06 -2.42
CA LYS A 70 -4.73 -10.03 -2.15
C LYS A 70 -3.41 -9.35 -1.78
N PHE A 71 -3.25 -8.05 -1.97
CA PHE A 71 -2.04 -7.36 -1.55
C PHE A 71 -2.03 -7.09 -0.05
N VAL A 72 -0.86 -7.30 0.55
CA VAL A 72 -0.59 -7.00 1.96
C VAL A 72 0.40 -5.85 1.98
N LYS A 73 0.00 -4.75 2.60
CA LYS A 73 0.88 -3.61 2.87
C LYS A 73 1.68 -3.94 4.12
N VAL A 74 3.00 -3.90 3.99
CA VAL A 74 3.93 -4.09 5.12
C VAL A 74 4.42 -2.71 5.54
N MET A 75 4.11 -2.32 6.78
CA MET A 75 4.42 -0.99 7.28
C MET A 75 5.35 -1.09 8.50
N PRO A 76 6.59 -0.59 8.44
CA PRO A 76 7.45 -0.50 9.61
C PRO A 76 6.82 0.39 10.68
N ASN A 77 6.84 -0.07 11.94
CA ASN A 77 6.12 0.59 13.03
C ASN A 77 6.69 2.00 13.32
N GLU A 78 8.02 2.13 13.36
CA GLU A 78 8.68 3.42 13.57
C GLU A 78 8.43 4.39 12.41
N TYR A 79 8.39 3.88 11.17
CA TYR A 79 8.08 4.70 10.01
C TYR A 79 6.62 5.20 10.05
N LYS A 80 5.68 4.32 10.45
CA LYS A 80 4.28 4.70 10.64
C LYS A 80 4.13 5.79 11.71
N ARG A 81 4.85 5.67 12.83
CA ARG A 81 4.85 6.69 13.88
C ARG A 81 5.33 8.04 13.35
N ALA A 82 6.48 8.06 12.69
CA ALA A 82 7.05 9.29 12.12
C ALA A 82 6.12 9.96 11.10
N LEU A 83 5.39 9.18 10.28
CA LEU A 83 4.41 9.74 9.35
C LEU A 83 3.22 10.40 10.05
N ILE A 84 2.75 9.82 11.16
CA ILE A 84 1.65 10.39 11.95
C ILE A 84 2.12 11.69 12.60
N GLU A 85 3.28 11.69 13.24
CA GLU A 85 3.89 12.89 13.85
C GLU A 85 4.04 14.03 12.81
N LEU A 86 4.57 13.72 11.62
CA LEU A 86 4.69 14.70 10.53
C LEU A 86 3.34 15.23 10.02
N ALA A 87 2.29 14.42 10.08
CA ALA A 87 0.94 14.84 9.68
C ALA A 87 0.29 15.74 10.75
N GLU A 88 0.49 15.41 12.03
CA GLU A 88 0.03 16.21 13.17
C GLU A 88 0.73 17.58 13.21
N ASP A 89 2.06 17.61 13.04
CA ASP A 89 2.83 18.85 12.98
C ASP A 89 2.34 19.77 11.84
N LYS A 90 2.09 19.21 10.65
CA LYS A 90 1.54 19.97 9.52
C LYS A 90 0.15 20.51 9.81
N ALA A 91 -0.70 19.74 10.49
CA ALA A 91 -2.05 20.19 10.87
C ALA A 91 -1.99 21.33 11.90
N LEU A 92 -1.05 21.26 12.86
CA LEU A 92 -0.85 22.28 13.88
C LEU A 92 -0.32 23.59 13.30
N VAL A 93 0.60 23.54 12.32
CA VAL A 93 1.11 24.74 11.62
C VAL A 93 0.05 25.38 10.71
N ALA A 94 -0.92 24.62 10.22
CA ALA A 94 -1.99 25.12 9.35
C ALA A 94 -3.19 25.74 10.12
N ALA A 95 -3.22 25.64 11.45
CA ALA A 95 -4.24 26.20 12.34
C ALA A 95 -3.85 27.57 12.89
#